data_AF-A0A317IZ80-F1
#
_entry.id   AF-A0A317IZ80-F1
#
_cell.length_a   1.000
_cell.length_b   1.000
_cell.length_c   1.000
_cell.angle_alpha   90.00
_cell.angle_beta   90.00
_cell.angle_gamma   90.00
#
_symmetry.space_group_name_H-M   'P 1'
#
loop_
_entity.id
_entity.type
_entity.pdbx_description
1 polymer ?
#
loop_
_entity_poly.entity_id
_entity_poly.type
_entity_poly.pdbx_seq_one_letter_code
_entity_poly.pdbx_strand_id
1 'polypeptide(L)'
;MFTYRFFGVALFVGAALSGVILVRAADSELVQQARDLLSQQAYDKAVPILEEAFAQNKQDSTVAGLLGMAYLYSAQNLDSARNAEKAENTYIQALDLGGSASFLAGLAKDKVKGPNVLKAEPGALTIYRDRVEFLPSKSSNEDHLFLGGGDLKECGHSRGYGKSSNTFYLKTRKGDFYFRPHHFSPEEGNVVCRLTAKYFGVKSLP
;
A
#
# COMPACT_ATOMS: atom_id res chain seq x y z
N MET A 1 6.73 -29.96 -75.17
CA MET A 1 6.61 -30.76 -73.92
C MET A 1 7.67 -30.24 -72.96
N PHE A 2 7.43 -29.59 -71.82
CA PHE A 2 6.24 -29.27 -71.04
C PHE A 2 6.37 -27.80 -70.59
N THR A 3 5.26 -27.10 -70.61
CA THR A 3 5.00 -25.78 -70.03
C THR A 3 4.87 -25.85 -68.51
N TYR A 4 5.31 -24.83 -67.76
CA TYR A 4 4.55 -24.29 -66.62
C TYR A 4 4.84 -22.79 -66.43
N ARG A 5 3.76 -22.02 -66.34
CA ARG A 5 3.67 -20.59 -66.00
C ARG A 5 3.20 -20.46 -64.53
N PHE A 6 3.40 -19.24 -64.00
CA PHE A 6 2.53 -18.46 -63.08
C PHE A 6 2.82 -18.37 -61.57
N PHE A 7 2.42 -17.19 -61.07
CA PHE A 7 2.33 -16.63 -59.71
C PHE A 7 3.67 -16.31 -59.02
N GLY A 8 4.06 -15.06 -58.75
CA GLY A 8 3.28 -13.88 -58.38
C GLY A 8 2.95 -13.94 -56.89
N VAL A 9 3.60 -13.11 -56.08
CA VAL A 9 3.09 -12.41 -54.88
C VAL A 9 4.20 -11.46 -54.43
N ALA A 10 3.91 -10.16 -54.50
CA ALA A 10 4.62 -9.13 -53.77
C ALA A 10 4.32 -9.30 -52.27
N LEU A 11 5.32 -9.23 -51.40
CA LEU A 11 5.07 -9.06 -49.97
C LEU A 11 5.84 -7.86 -49.42
N PHE A 12 5.07 -6.78 -49.33
CA PHE A 12 5.06 -5.73 -48.32
C PHE A 12 6.31 -5.53 -47.46
N VAL A 13 6.86 -4.33 -47.65
CA VAL A 13 7.49 -3.49 -46.62
C VAL A 13 6.61 -3.51 -45.37
N GLY A 14 7.07 -4.23 -44.35
CA GLY A 14 6.56 -4.15 -42.99
C GLY A 14 7.70 -3.73 -42.09
N ALA A 15 7.96 -2.42 -42.03
CA ALA A 15 8.70 -1.84 -40.93
C ALA A 15 7.92 -2.14 -39.65
N ALA A 16 8.25 -3.25 -38.99
CA ALA A 16 7.93 -3.42 -37.59
C ALA A 16 8.78 -2.39 -36.86
N LEU A 17 8.26 -1.16 -36.77
CA LEU A 17 8.51 -0.29 -35.65
C LEU A 17 8.21 -1.13 -34.42
N SER A 18 9.25 -1.81 -33.91
CA SER A 18 9.33 -2.16 -32.51
C SER A 18 9.27 -0.83 -31.78
N GLY A 19 8.04 -0.35 -31.60
CA GLY A 19 7.70 0.59 -30.56
C GLY A 19 8.10 -0.10 -29.29
N VAL A 20 9.36 0.08 -28.92
CA VAL A 20 9.78 0.07 -27.54
C VAL A 20 8.95 1.19 -26.94
N ILE A 21 7.74 0.85 -26.49
CA ILE A 21 7.02 1.69 -25.56
C ILE A 21 7.87 1.61 -24.31
N LEU A 22 8.84 2.51 -24.24
CA LEU A 22 9.48 2.92 -23.01
C LEU A 22 8.37 3.55 -22.17
N VAL A 23 7.51 2.71 -21.57
CA VAL A 23 6.69 3.10 -20.42
C VAL A 23 7.66 3.23 -19.25
N ARG A 24 8.53 4.23 -19.31
CA ARG A 24 8.96 4.88 -18.09
C ARG A 24 7.76 5.70 -17.68
N ALA A 25 6.98 5.18 -16.74
CA ALA A 25 6.10 5.98 -15.91
C ALA A 25 6.98 6.97 -15.12
N ALA A 26 7.48 7.99 -15.80
CA ALA A 26 8.00 9.20 -15.15
C ALA A 26 6.76 10.00 -14.77
N ASP A 27 6.65 10.35 -13.48
CA ASP A 27 5.48 10.93 -12.82
C ASP A 27 4.70 11.87 -13.76
N SER A 28 3.52 11.43 -14.18
CA SER A 28 2.61 12.32 -14.91
C SER A 28 2.26 13.50 -14.01
N GLU A 29 1.94 14.65 -14.61
CA GLU A 29 1.52 15.86 -13.87
C GLU A 29 0.41 15.54 -12.83
N LEU A 30 -0.51 14.63 -13.19
CA LEU A 30 -1.55 14.13 -12.30
C LEU A 30 -0.99 13.42 -11.05
N VAL A 31 0.01 12.55 -11.22
CA VAL A 31 0.62 11.83 -10.10
C VAL A 31 1.35 12.81 -9.17
N GLN A 32 2.07 13.78 -9.73
CA GLN A 32 2.73 14.80 -8.91
C GLN A 32 1.70 15.67 -8.14
N GLN A 33 0.65 16.14 -8.82
CA GLN A 33 -0.42 16.90 -8.18
C GLN A 33 -1.10 16.10 -7.06
N ALA A 34 -1.35 14.81 -7.28
CA ALA A 34 -1.90 13.94 -6.26
C ALA A 34 -0.96 13.76 -5.06
N ARG A 35 0.35 13.57 -5.28
CA ARG A 35 1.35 13.49 -4.20
C ARG A 35 1.36 14.77 -3.36
N ASP A 36 1.28 15.93 -4.00
CA ASP A 36 1.24 17.22 -3.30
C ASP A 36 -0.01 17.32 -2.41
N LEU A 37 -1.16 16.88 -2.90
CA LEU A 37 -2.40 16.83 -2.11
C LEU A 37 -2.32 15.84 -0.95
N LEU A 38 -1.74 14.65 -1.16
CA LEU A 38 -1.52 13.66 -0.10
C LEU A 38 -0.58 14.21 0.99
N SER A 39 0.47 14.94 0.61
CA SER A 39 1.38 15.59 1.56
C SER A 39 0.70 16.65 2.42
N GLN A 40 -0.34 17.29 1.87
CA GLN A 40 -1.20 18.26 2.55
C GLN A 40 -2.37 17.59 3.29
N GLN A 41 -2.44 16.25 3.32
CA GLN A 41 -3.54 15.47 3.88
C GLN A 41 -4.90 15.79 3.23
N ALA A 42 -4.89 16.32 2.00
CA ALA A 42 -6.09 16.63 1.23
C ALA A 42 -6.58 15.39 0.45
N TYR A 43 -6.83 14.29 1.17
CA TYR A 43 -7.14 12.98 0.59
C TYR A 43 -8.37 13.01 -0.33
N ASP A 44 -9.44 13.69 0.09
CA ASP A 44 -10.68 13.82 -0.69
C ASP A 44 -10.44 14.50 -2.06
N LYS A 45 -9.47 15.40 -2.14
CA LYS A 45 -9.08 16.06 -3.40
C LYS A 45 -8.13 15.19 -4.23
N ALA A 46 -7.32 14.36 -3.60
CA ALA A 46 -6.39 13.47 -4.27
C ALA A 46 -7.10 12.29 -4.97
N VAL A 47 -8.20 11.78 -4.38
CA VAL A 47 -8.96 10.64 -4.91
C VAL A 47 -9.33 10.81 -6.40
N PRO A 48 -10.06 11.85 -6.85
CA PRO A 48 -10.47 11.93 -8.25
C PRO A 48 -9.29 12.03 -9.24
N ILE A 49 -8.19 12.68 -8.84
CA ILE A 49 -6.97 12.79 -9.66
C ILE A 49 -6.27 11.43 -9.79
N LEU A 50 -6.21 10.68 -8.69
CA LEU A 50 -5.62 9.33 -8.68
C LEU A 50 -6.50 8.31 -9.38
N GLU A 51 -7.83 8.45 -9.33
CA GLU A 51 -8.76 7.63 -10.12
C GLU A 51 -8.54 7.86 -11.62
N GLU A 52 -8.34 9.11 -12.05
CA GLU A 52 -8.01 9.43 -13.44
C GLU A 52 -6.66 8.84 -13.85
N ALA A 53 -5.60 9.08 -13.08
CA ALA A 53 -4.27 8.53 -13.34
C ALA A 53 -4.30 6.99 -13.42
N PHE A 54 -5.06 6.35 -12.53
CA PHE A 54 -5.21 4.90 -12.51
C PHE A 54 -6.01 4.37 -13.69
N ALA A 55 -7.03 5.11 -14.16
CA ALA A 55 -7.77 4.77 -15.37
C ALA A 55 -6.88 4.82 -16.63
N GLN A 56 -5.91 5.73 -16.68
CA GLN A 56 -4.94 5.83 -17.77
C GLN A 56 -3.93 4.67 -17.77
N ASN A 57 -3.51 4.20 -16.60
CA ASN A 57 -2.61 3.04 -16.48
C ASN A 57 -2.91 2.17 -15.24
N LYS A 58 -3.76 1.16 -15.41
CA LYS A 58 -4.12 0.20 -14.34
C LYS A 58 -2.98 -0.73 -13.92
N GLN A 59 -1.85 -0.72 -14.62
CA GLN A 59 -0.66 -1.52 -14.29
C GLN A 59 0.38 -0.72 -13.49
N ASP A 60 0.12 0.56 -13.23
CA ASP A 60 0.99 1.37 -12.38
C ASP A 60 0.75 1.05 -10.89
N SER A 61 1.64 0.24 -10.34
CA SER A 61 1.60 -0.15 -8.92
C SER A 61 1.75 1.05 -7.98
N THR A 62 2.43 2.11 -8.40
CA THR A 62 2.65 3.31 -7.59
C THR A 62 1.36 4.11 -7.49
N VAL A 63 0.68 4.33 -8.62
CA VAL A 63 -0.63 5.01 -8.64
C VAL A 63 -1.65 4.21 -7.84
N ALA A 64 -1.67 2.88 -7.98
CA ALA A 64 -2.53 2.01 -7.17
C ALA A 64 -2.24 2.16 -5.66
N GLY A 65 -0.96 2.17 -5.26
CA GLY A 65 -0.57 2.37 -3.86
C GLY A 65 -1.02 3.74 -3.30
N LEU A 66 -0.85 4.81 -4.08
CA LEU A 66 -1.30 6.15 -3.69
C LEU A 66 -2.83 6.25 -3.62
N LEU A 67 -3.54 5.63 -4.57
CA LEU A 67 -5.01 5.61 -4.58
C LEU A 67 -5.57 4.82 -3.39
N GLY A 68 -4.95 3.69 -3.03
CA GLY A 68 -5.31 2.95 -1.82
C GLY A 68 -5.18 3.80 -0.56
N MET A 69 -4.10 4.58 -0.46
CA MET A 69 -3.88 5.53 0.64
C MET A 69 -4.93 6.65 0.65
N ALA A 70 -5.22 7.23 -0.52
CA ALA A 70 -6.22 8.28 -0.67
C ALA A 70 -7.61 7.78 -0.25
N TYR A 71 -8.03 6.59 -0.70
CA TYR A 71 -9.29 6.00 -0.26
C TYR A 71 -9.32 5.79 1.26
N LEU A 72 -8.28 5.18 1.84
CA LEU A 72 -8.25 4.85 3.27
C LEU A 72 -8.41 6.08 4.16
N TYR A 73 -7.87 7.22 3.71
CA TYR A 73 -7.83 8.46 4.48
C TYR A 73 -8.83 9.53 3.99
N SER A 74 -9.62 9.23 2.95
CA SER A 74 -10.74 10.05 2.49
C SER A 74 -11.98 9.89 3.38
N ALA A 75 -12.70 10.99 3.60
CA ALA A 75 -13.91 11.15 4.40
C ALA A 75 -13.84 10.56 5.83
N GLN A 76 -13.46 11.41 6.79
CA GLN A 76 -13.09 11.03 8.16
C GLN A 76 -14.12 10.29 9.03
N ASN A 77 -15.38 10.03 8.67
CA ASN A 77 -16.28 9.23 9.55
C ASN A 77 -17.54 8.61 8.91
N LEU A 78 -18.02 9.05 7.73
CA LEU A 78 -19.33 8.59 7.21
C LEU A 78 -19.25 7.35 6.29
N ASP A 79 -18.10 7.10 5.65
CA ASP A 79 -17.91 6.01 4.68
C ASP A 79 -16.67 5.13 4.97
N SER A 80 -16.13 5.16 6.19
CA SER A 80 -14.83 4.53 6.54
C SER A 80 -14.76 3.05 6.16
N ALA A 81 -15.83 2.28 6.34
CA ALA A 81 -15.86 0.86 5.99
C ALA A 81 -15.80 0.61 4.47
N ARG A 82 -16.59 1.37 3.69
CA ARG A 82 -16.59 1.26 2.22
C ARG A 82 -15.28 1.76 1.63
N ASN A 83 -14.75 2.84 2.18
CA ASN A 83 -13.45 3.38 1.80
C ASN A 83 -12.31 2.43 2.16
N ALA A 84 -12.37 1.75 3.30
CA ALA A 84 -11.40 0.74 3.68
C ALA A 84 -11.44 -0.48 2.75
N GLU A 85 -12.62 -0.93 2.31
CA GLU A 85 -12.75 -2.00 1.31
C GLU A 85 -12.14 -1.59 -0.04
N LYS A 86 -12.44 -0.37 -0.51
CA LYS A 86 -11.82 0.17 -1.73
C LYS A 86 -10.29 0.26 -1.59
N ALA A 87 -9.81 0.76 -0.46
CA ALA A 87 -8.39 0.88 -0.16
C ALA A 87 -7.72 -0.50 -0.18
N GLU A 88 -8.30 -1.49 0.50
CA GLU A 88 -7.78 -2.86 0.54
C GLU A 88 -7.69 -3.48 -0.84
N ASN A 89 -8.76 -3.40 -1.65
CA ASN A 89 -8.76 -3.94 -3.01
C ASN A 89 -7.69 -3.25 -3.89
N THR A 90 -7.54 -1.94 -3.75
CA THR A 90 -6.55 -1.17 -4.50
C THR A 90 -5.12 -1.49 -4.04
N TYR A 91 -4.90 -1.68 -2.74
CA TYR A 91 -3.62 -2.12 -2.19
C TYR A 91 -3.27 -3.54 -2.59
N ILE A 92 -4.24 -4.45 -2.65
CA ILE A 92 -4.05 -5.79 -3.19
C ILE A 92 -3.50 -5.70 -4.61
N GLN A 93 -4.11 -4.88 -5.46
CA GLN A 93 -3.63 -4.69 -6.82
C GLN A 93 -2.23 -4.05 -6.86
N ALA A 94 -1.96 -3.03 -6.05
CA ALA A 94 -0.63 -2.42 -5.95
C ALA A 94 0.45 -3.46 -5.59
N LEU A 95 0.17 -4.31 -4.60
CA LEU A 95 1.06 -5.37 -4.16
C LEU A 95 1.23 -6.46 -5.22
N ASP A 96 0.15 -6.91 -5.86
CA ASP A 96 0.20 -7.93 -6.92
C ASP A 96 1.04 -7.45 -8.13
N LEU A 97 1.03 -6.15 -8.41
CA LEU A 97 1.86 -5.49 -9.44
C LEU A 97 3.31 -5.23 -9.01
N GLY A 98 3.71 -5.59 -7.79
CA GLY A 98 5.08 -5.41 -7.28
C GLY A 98 5.33 -4.08 -6.56
N GLY A 99 4.28 -3.30 -6.29
CA GLY A 99 4.34 -2.08 -5.49
C GLY A 99 4.19 -2.36 -3.99
N SER A 100 3.60 -1.41 -3.28
CA SER A 100 3.48 -1.41 -1.82
C SER A 100 2.17 -0.80 -1.32
N ALA A 101 1.80 -1.12 -0.09
CA ALA A 101 0.70 -0.50 0.64
C ALA A 101 1.26 0.27 1.85
N SER A 102 1.02 1.58 1.93
CA SER A 102 1.59 2.44 2.97
C SER A 102 0.52 2.98 3.90
N PHE A 103 0.78 2.89 5.21
CA PHE A 103 -0.13 3.29 6.27
C PHE A 103 0.55 4.30 7.16
N LEU A 104 -0.14 5.40 7.49
CA LEU A 104 0.27 6.30 8.56
C LEU A 104 -0.02 5.61 9.90
N ALA A 105 1.02 5.36 10.69
CA ALA A 105 0.91 4.67 11.96
C ALA A 105 1.95 5.19 12.96
N GLY A 106 1.71 4.98 14.24
CA GLY A 106 2.69 5.24 15.28
C GLY A 106 3.23 3.94 15.89
N LEU A 107 4.54 3.72 15.89
CA LEU A 107 5.18 2.57 16.56
C LEU A 107 5.33 2.86 18.06
N ALA A 108 4.84 1.96 18.92
CA ALA A 108 5.00 2.07 20.36
C ALA A 108 6.47 1.88 20.78
N LYS A 109 7.06 2.84 21.53
CA LYS A 109 8.44 2.74 22.02
C LYS A 109 8.59 1.89 23.30
N ASP A 110 7.54 1.82 24.11
CA ASP A 110 7.59 1.14 25.41
C ASP A 110 6.87 -0.21 25.38
N LYS A 111 7.48 -1.25 25.98
CA LYS A 111 6.75 -2.47 26.36
C LYS A 111 5.77 -2.09 27.47
N VAL A 112 4.47 -2.18 27.19
CA VAL A 112 3.41 -1.66 28.07
C VAL A 112 3.52 -2.19 29.50
N LYS A 113 3.55 -1.27 30.47
CA LYS A 113 3.26 -1.53 31.88
C LYS A 113 2.11 -0.63 32.33
N GLY A 114 0.90 -1.16 32.36
CA GLY A 114 -0.26 -0.49 32.97
C GLY A 114 -1.10 0.38 32.02
N PRO A 115 -2.08 1.14 32.57
CA PRO A 115 -3.16 1.80 31.82
C PRO A 115 -2.75 3.11 31.11
N ASN A 116 -1.45 3.39 30.98
CA ASN A 116 -0.99 4.66 30.44
C ASN A 116 -1.03 4.69 28.90
N VAL A 117 -1.40 5.85 28.35
CA VAL A 117 -1.36 6.12 26.91
C VAL A 117 0.08 5.97 26.42
N LEU A 118 0.30 5.06 25.48
CA LEU A 118 1.62 4.84 24.89
C LEU A 118 2.11 6.08 24.16
N LYS A 119 3.37 6.43 24.42
CA LYS A 119 4.15 7.25 23.51
C LYS A 119 4.41 6.41 22.25
N ALA A 120 3.74 6.78 21.17
CA ALA A 120 3.95 6.19 19.86
C ALA A 120 4.73 7.19 18.99
N GLU A 121 5.78 6.71 18.35
CA GLU A 121 6.52 7.48 17.35
C GLU A 121 5.79 7.43 16.02
N PRO A 122 5.33 8.57 15.49
CA PRO A 122 4.64 8.61 14.20
C PRO A 122 5.61 8.21 13.07
N GLY A 123 5.08 7.56 12.05
CA GLY A 123 5.81 7.10 10.89
C GLY A 123 4.90 6.51 9.82
N ALA A 124 5.52 5.86 8.84
CA ALA A 124 4.85 5.12 7.80
C ALA A 124 5.16 3.63 7.95
N LEU A 125 4.12 2.80 8.09
CA LEU A 125 4.20 1.36 7.97
C LEU A 125 3.93 0.98 6.51
N THR A 126 4.90 0.40 5.82
CA THR A 126 4.77 0.01 4.43
C THR A 126 4.86 -1.52 4.31
N ILE A 127 3.86 -2.09 3.67
CA ILE A 127 3.80 -3.51 3.33
C ILE A 127 4.25 -3.68 1.88
N TYR A 128 5.16 -4.62 1.66
CA TYR A 128 5.55 -5.17 0.37
C TYR A 128 5.14 -6.64 0.33
N ARG A 129 5.26 -7.31 -0.83
CA ARG A 129 4.92 -8.74 -0.93
C ARG A 129 5.78 -9.64 -0.05
N ASP A 130 7.03 -9.26 0.20
CA ASP A 130 8.04 -10.09 0.86
C ASP A 130 8.51 -9.53 2.22
N ARG A 131 8.02 -8.36 2.63
CA ARG A 131 8.45 -7.69 3.86
C ARG A 131 7.47 -6.61 4.33
N VAL A 132 7.63 -6.21 5.58
CA VAL A 132 7.00 -5.03 6.18
C VAL A 132 8.08 -4.13 6.73
N GLU A 133 7.97 -2.83 6.46
CA GLU A 133 8.90 -1.81 6.90
C GLU A 133 8.15 -0.74 7.68
N PHE A 134 8.76 -0.18 8.72
CA PHE A 134 8.28 1.03 9.36
C PHE A 134 9.38 2.08 9.41
N LEU A 135 9.06 3.25 8.89
CA LEU A 135 9.93 4.42 8.81
C LEU A 135 9.38 5.52 9.74
N PRO A 136 10.07 5.88 10.84
CA PRO A 136 9.65 6.97 11.70
C PRO A 136 9.71 8.32 10.95
N SER A 137 8.76 9.21 11.24
CA SER A 137 8.70 10.55 10.62
C SER A 137 9.84 11.47 11.07
N LYS A 138 10.50 11.18 12.20
CA LYS A 138 11.70 11.87 12.66
C LYS A 138 12.86 10.89 12.55
N SER A 139 13.94 11.31 11.90
CA SER A 139 15.13 10.48 11.68
C SER A 139 15.94 10.33 12.97
N SER A 140 15.49 9.50 13.91
CA SER A 140 16.43 8.78 14.75
C SER A 140 16.91 7.58 13.92
N ASN A 141 18.22 7.49 13.67
CA ASN A 141 18.83 6.38 12.92
C ASN A 141 18.65 5.00 13.59
N GLU A 142 17.90 4.91 14.69
CA GLU A 142 17.84 3.74 15.56
C GLU A 142 16.49 2.99 15.53
N ASP A 143 15.45 3.55 14.89
CA ASP A 143 14.07 3.04 15.04
C ASP A 143 13.44 2.54 13.72
N HIS A 144 14.25 2.30 12.68
CA HIS A 144 13.76 1.67 11.45
C HIS A 144 13.46 0.20 11.73
N LEU A 145 12.20 -0.20 11.56
CA LEU A 145 11.80 -1.58 11.70
C LEU A 145 11.73 -2.22 10.33
N PHE A 146 12.44 -3.33 10.16
CA PHE A 146 12.39 -4.16 8.96
C PHE A 146 12.04 -5.59 9.36
N LEU A 147 10.94 -6.10 8.81
CA LEU A 147 10.42 -7.43 9.06
C LEU A 147 10.32 -8.20 7.74
N GLY A 148 11.14 -9.23 7.57
CA GLY A 148 10.98 -10.15 6.44
C GLY A 148 9.68 -10.96 6.57
N GLY A 149 9.05 -11.32 5.45
CA GLY A 149 7.78 -12.05 5.46
C GLY A 149 7.81 -13.36 6.26
N GLY A 150 8.95 -14.06 6.30
CA GLY A 150 9.13 -15.29 7.10
C GLY A 150 9.25 -15.08 8.62
N ASP A 151 9.43 -13.83 9.06
CA ASP A 151 9.51 -13.45 10.47
C ASP A 151 8.15 -13.17 11.09
N LEU A 152 7.17 -12.75 10.28
CA LEU A 152 5.81 -12.48 10.72
C LEU A 152 5.08 -13.79 11.05
N LYS A 153 4.32 -13.78 12.15
CA LYS A 153 3.56 -14.93 12.64
C LYS A 153 2.07 -14.64 12.77
N GLU A 154 1.74 -13.41 13.14
CA GLU A 154 0.38 -13.03 13.48
C GLU A 154 0.21 -11.51 13.40
N CYS A 155 -0.97 -11.08 12.97
CA CYS A 155 -1.43 -9.71 13.11
C CYS A 155 -2.76 -9.72 13.85
N GLY A 156 -2.95 -8.81 14.79
CA GLY A 156 -4.22 -8.73 15.51
C GLY A 156 -4.44 -7.38 16.17
N HIS A 157 -5.66 -7.18 16.67
CA HIS A 157 -5.99 -6.02 17.46
C HIS A 157 -5.51 -6.19 18.90
N SER A 158 -5.04 -5.10 19.49
CA SER A 158 -4.64 -5.05 20.89
C SER A 158 -5.59 -4.16 21.68
N ARG A 159 -6.41 -4.77 22.53
CA ARG A 159 -7.31 -4.05 23.46
C ARG A 159 -6.63 -3.65 24.77
N GLY A 160 -5.43 -4.18 25.03
CA GLY A 160 -4.66 -3.91 26.26
C GLY A 160 -3.99 -2.53 26.29
N TYR A 161 -4.12 -1.75 25.21
CA TYR A 161 -3.27 -0.60 24.91
C TYR A 161 -4.07 0.69 25.06
N GLY A 162 -4.76 0.88 26.18
CA GLY A 162 -5.67 2.00 26.43
C GLY A 162 -7.07 1.76 25.84
N LYS A 163 -8.13 2.18 26.56
CA LYS A 163 -9.55 1.89 26.23
C LYS A 163 -10.05 2.43 24.88
N SER A 164 -9.26 3.26 24.18
CA SER A 164 -9.69 4.02 23.00
C SER A 164 -8.69 4.01 21.84
N SER A 165 -7.70 3.12 21.83
CA SER A 165 -6.53 3.30 20.97
C SER A 165 -6.60 2.63 19.60
N ASN A 166 -7.55 1.70 19.38
CA ASN A 166 -7.69 0.89 18.16
C ASN A 166 -6.33 0.41 17.62
N THR A 167 -5.41 0.08 18.52
CA THR A 167 -4.07 -0.37 18.18
C THR A 167 -4.09 -1.79 17.65
N PHE A 168 -3.17 -2.08 16.74
CA PHE A 168 -2.90 -3.42 16.26
C PHE A 168 -1.46 -3.81 16.57
N TYR A 169 -1.13 -5.08 16.42
CA TYR A 169 0.24 -5.57 16.58
C TYR A 169 0.65 -6.48 15.43
N LEU A 170 1.96 -6.50 15.18
CA LEU A 170 2.62 -7.48 14.35
C LEU A 170 3.51 -8.34 15.25
N LYS A 171 3.18 -9.62 15.34
CA LYS A 171 3.95 -10.60 16.10
C LYS A 171 4.97 -11.27 15.21
N THR A 172 6.20 -11.30 15.71
CA THR A 172 7.34 -11.91 15.02
C THR A 172 8.03 -12.93 15.91
N ARG A 173 9.02 -13.64 15.36
CA ARG A 173 9.91 -14.48 16.19
C ARG A 173 10.72 -13.66 17.20
N LYS A 174 10.99 -12.38 16.93
CA LYS A 174 11.83 -11.50 17.76
C LYS A 174 11.03 -10.76 18.83
N GLY A 175 9.69 -10.78 18.73
CA GLY A 175 8.78 -10.10 19.65
C GLY A 175 7.59 -9.47 18.94
N ASP A 176 6.81 -8.74 19.73
CA ASP A 176 5.57 -8.11 19.30
C ASP A 176 5.80 -6.61 19.10
N PHE A 177 5.39 -6.09 17.95
CA PHE A 177 5.46 -4.67 17.61
C PHE A 177 4.06 -4.10 17.59
N TYR A 178 3.82 -3.01 18.32
CA TYR A 178 2.49 -2.43 18.47
C TYR A 178 2.41 -1.11 17.74
N PHE A 179 1.33 -0.95 16.97
CA PHE A 179 1.08 0.19 16.13
C PHE A 179 -0.24 0.86 16.50
N ARG A 180 -0.22 2.19 16.44
CA ARG A 180 -1.39 3.04 16.61
C ARG A 180 -1.78 3.62 15.25
N PRO A 181 -2.97 3.32 14.71
CA PRO A 181 -3.45 3.92 13.46
C PRO A 181 -3.50 5.45 13.54
N HIS A 182 -3.47 6.11 12.38
CA HIS A 182 -3.43 7.56 12.32
C HIS A 182 -4.74 8.21 12.80
N HIS A 183 -5.90 7.72 12.32
CA HIS A 183 -7.21 8.23 12.75
C HIS A 183 -7.81 7.43 13.90
N PHE A 184 -7.03 6.54 14.53
CA PHE A 184 -7.54 5.63 15.56
C PHE A 184 -8.76 4.84 15.06
N SER A 185 -8.86 4.54 13.77
CA SER A 185 -9.93 3.74 13.19
C SER A 185 -9.55 2.25 13.24
N PRO A 186 -10.46 1.35 13.67
CA PRO A 186 -10.20 -0.09 13.61
C PRO A 186 -10.07 -0.59 12.16
N GLU A 187 -10.67 0.10 11.19
CA GLU A 187 -10.58 -0.23 9.77
C GLU A 187 -9.15 -0.14 9.25
N GLU A 188 -8.36 0.86 9.67
CA GLU A 188 -6.94 0.95 9.29
C GLU A 188 -6.15 -0.30 9.72
N GLY A 189 -6.27 -0.69 10.99
CA GLY A 189 -5.61 -1.89 11.52
C GLY A 189 -6.13 -3.18 10.86
N ASN A 190 -7.43 -3.24 10.56
CA ASN A 190 -8.05 -4.34 9.85
C ASN A 190 -7.46 -4.55 8.45
N VAL A 191 -7.29 -3.46 7.67
CA VAL A 191 -6.68 -3.55 6.33
C VAL A 191 -5.24 -4.05 6.45
N VAL A 192 -4.45 -3.53 7.39
CA VAL A 192 -3.08 -4.02 7.64
C VAL A 192 -3.07 -5.52 7.96
N CYS A 193 -3.93 -5.98 8.87
CA CYS A 193 -3.97 -7.39 9.26
C CYS A 193 -4.45 -8.32 8.14
N ARG A 194 -5.40 -7.88 7.30
CA ARG A 194 -5.85 -8.68 6.15
C ARG A 194 -4.79 -8.76 5.06
N LEU A 195 -4.11 -7.65 4.75
CA LEU A 195 -3.00 -7.66 3.78
C LEU A 195 -1.85 -8.54 4.28
N THR A 196 -1.44 -8.40 5.54
CA THR A 196 -0.38 -9.24 6.10
C THR A 196 -0.76 -10.73 6.10
N ALA A 197 -2.00 -11.08 6.48
CA ALA A 197 -2.49 -12.45 6.40
C ALA A 197 -2.46 -13.00 4.96
N LYS A 198 -2.89 -12.20 3.98
CA LYS A 198 -2.89 -12.58 2.56
C LYS A 198 -1.48 -12.84 2.02
N TYR A 199 -0.53 -11.93 2.26
CA TYR A 199 0.79 -11.98 1.62
C TYR A 199 1.84 -12.77 2.41
N PHE A 200 1.67 -12.93 3.72
CA PHE A 200 2.63 -13.65 4.57
C PHE A 200 2.08 -14.96 5.17
N GLY A 201 0.80 -15.29 4.93
CA GLY A 201 0.18 -16.51 5.45
C GLY A 201 0.07 -16.52 6.98
N VAL A 202 0.00 -15.34 7.60
CA VAL A 202 -0.10 -15.19 9.06
C VAL A 202 -1.54 -15.26 9.54
N LYS A 203 -1.72 -15.62 10.81
CA LYS A 203 -3.04 -15.53 11.45
C LYS A 203 -3.44 -14.05 11.59
N SER A 204 -4.65 -13.71 11.14
CA SER A 204 -5.29 -12.43 11.45
C SER A 204 -6.31 -12.67 12.57
N LEU A 205 -6.16 -11.97 13.69
CA LEU A 205 -7.12 -11.99 14.78
C LEU A 205 -7.98 -10.71 14.80
N PRO A 206 -9.28 -10.85 15.14
CA PRO A 206 -10.18 -9.71 15.31
C PRO A 206 -9.88 -8.87 16.57
#